data_AF-A0A8J8DV48-F1
#
_entry.id   AF-A0A8J8DV48-F1
#
_cell.length_a   1.000
_cell.length_b   1.000
_cell.length_c   1.000
_cell.angle_alpha   90.00
_cell.angle_beta   90.00
_cell.angle_gamma   90.00
#
_symmetry.space_group_name_H-M   'P 1'
#
loop_
_entity.id
_entity.type
_entity.pdbx_description
1 polymer ?
#
loop_
_entity_poly.entity_id
_entity_poly.type
_entity_poly.pdbx_seq_one_letter_code
_entity_poly.pdbx_strand_id
1 'polypeptide(L)'
;MGMNMKRGVSSIEYLFLIAAALVIVLFVGHQLATMTSDYAAVIDDISDEIARGLTNQSCNGTSEIVIYYVHYDAGGIDHWNLNDEYVVIANLGCKDEELSGWKLVDEKEHTYIFPSGFILKAGKTVTVHTGSGTDTDTDLYWGEKRAVWNNNGDTAYLYDASGNLVDSCSWTGKEGGAVSCH
;
A
#
# COMPACT_ATOMS: atom_id res chain seq x y z
N MET A 1 -57.84 -21.27 -13.35
CA MET A 1 -56.68 -20.90 -14.17
C MET A 1 -56.27 -19.47 -13.78
N GLY A 2 -55.36 -19.29 -12.83
CA GLY A 2 -54.91 -17.97 -12.38
C GLY A 2 -53.63 -17.58 -13.11
N MET A 3 -53.69 -16.60 -14.01
CA MET A 3 -52.51 -16.10 -14.71
C MET A 3 -51.70 -15.20 -13.77
N ASN A 4 -50.52 -15.67 -13.38
CA ASN A 4 -49.51 -14.88 -12.66
C ASN A 4 -48.93 -13.84 -13.63
N MET A 5 -49.40 -12.59 -13.56
CA MET A 5 -48.78 -11.47 -14.26
C MET A 5 -47.48 -11.09 -13.54
N LYS A 6 -46.34 -11.48 -14.11
CA LYS A 6 -45.04 -10.93 -13.71
C LYS A 6 -45.07 -9.43 -13.98
N ARG A 7 -45.08 -8.60 -12.92
CA ARG A 7 -44.94 -7.15 -13.05
C ARG A 7 -43.60 -6.85 -13.72
N GLY A 8 -43.64 -6.26 -14.90
CA GLY A 8 -42.47 -5.68 -15.55
C GLY A 8 -42.06 -4.40 -14.81
N VAL A 9 -40.75 -4.20 -14.65
CA VAL A 9 -40.18 -2.97 -14.10
C VAL A 9 -40.62 -1.80 -14.98
N SER A 10 -41.13 -0.73 -14.37
CA SER A 10 -41.60 0.45 -15.11
C SER A 10 -40.43 1.20 -15.77
N SER A 11 -40.66 1.85 -16.90
CA SER A 11 -39.63 2.69 -17.56
C SER A 11 -39.04 3.76 -16.63
N ILE A 12 -39.84 4.23 -15.65
CA ILE A 12 -39.39 5.18 -14.61
C ILE A 12 -38.45 4.50 -13.61
N GLU A 13 -38.76 3.28 -13.17
CA GLU A 13 -37.88 2.49 -12.28
C GLU A 13 -36.56 2.15 -13.00
N TYR A 14 -36.61 1.88 -14.31
CA TYR A 14 -35.41 1.65 -15.12
C TYR A 14 -34.51 2.90 -15.19
N LEU A 15 -35.09 4.09 -15.34
CA LEU A 15 -34.36 5.35 -15.30
C LEU A 15 -33.72 5.62 -13.94
N PHE A 16 -34.42 5.33 -12.84
CA PHE A 16 -33.86 5.44 -11.49
C PHE A 16 -32.68 4.48 -11.28
N LEU A 17 -32.77 3.24 -11.77
CA LEU A 17 -31.69 2.26 -11.69
C LEU A 17 -30.46 2.70 -12.49
N ILE A 18 -30.64 3.22 -13.71
CA ILE A 18 -29.53 3.74 -14.53
C ILE A 18 -28.90 4.98 -13.86
N ALA A 19 -29.71 5.91 -13.35
CA ALA A 19 -29.20 7.09 -12.66
C ALA A 19 -28.42 6.72 -11.40
N ALA A 20 -28.91 5.76 -10.60
CA ALA A 20 -28.20 5.25 -9.43
C ALA A 20 -26.87 4.59 -9.83
N ALA A 21 -26.85 3.76 -10.87
CA ALA A 21 -25.62 3.13 -11.37
C ALA A 21 -24.61 4.18 -11.87
N LEU A 22 -25.04 5.23 -12.57
CA LEU A 22 -24.17 6.31 -13.03
C LEU A 22 -23.61 7.13 -11.86
N VAL A 23 -24.41 7.42 -10.84
CA VAL A 23 -23.94 8.10 -9.62
C VAL A 23 -22.92 7.25 -8.89
N ILE A 24 -23.13 5.93 -8.80
CA ILE A 24 -22.16 5.00 -8.20
C ILE A 24 -20.87 4.97 -9.02
N VAL A 25 -20.94 4.86 -10.35
CA VAL A 25 -19.76 4.85 -11.23
C VAL A 25 -18.98 6.17 -11.13
N LEU A 26 -19.67 7.31 -11.09
CA LEU A 26 -19.03 8.62 -10.94
C LEU A 26 -18.42 8.79 -9.54
N PHE A 27 -19.10 8.32 -8.49
CA PHE A 27 -18.58 8.35 -7.13
C PHE A 27 -17.36 7.45 -6.99
N VAL A 28 -17.45 6.19 -7.41
CA VAL A 28 -16.33 5.24 -7.40
C VAL A 28 -15.16 5.76 -8.26
N GLY A 29 -15.44 6.28 -9.46
CA GLY A 29 -14.42 6.87 -10.32
C GLY A 29 -13.76 8.10 -9.70
N HIS A 30 -14.51 8.94 -8.98
CA HIS A 30 -13.98 10.10 -8.27
C HIS A 30 -13.12 9.67 -7.07
N GLN A 31 -13.59 8.72 -6.26
CA GLN A 31 -12.82 8.17 -5.14
C GLN A 31 -11.51 7.54 -5.62
N LEU A 32 -11.56 6.74 -6.70
CA LEU A 32 -10.35 6.17 -7.30
C LEU A 32 -9.36 7.26 -7.75
N ALA A 33 -9.84 8.34 -8.35
CA ALA A 33 -8.99 9.44 -8.82
C ALA A 33 -8.34 10.23 -7.67
N THR A 34 -9.06 10.49 -6.57
CA THR A 34 -8.51 11.19 -5.40
C THR A 34 -7.47 10.33 -4.69
N MET A 35 -7.73 9.04 -4.54
CA MET A 35 -6.79 8.07 -3.96
C MET A 35 -5.49 7.98 -4.73
N THR A 36 -5.56 7.92 -6.08
CA THR A 36 -4.35 7.92 -6.92
C THR A 36 -3.56 9.22 -6.82
N SER A 37 -4.22 10.35 -6.51
CA SER A 37 -3.55 11.66 -6.42
C SER A 37 -2.79 11.82 -5.10
N ASP A 38 -3.40 11.43 -3.98
CA ASP A 38 -2.77 11.54 -2.67
C ASP A 38 -1.62 10.52 -2.52
N TYR A 39 -1.82 9.30 -3.02
CA TYR A 39 -0.76 8.29 -3.12
C TYR A 39 0.45 8.78 -3.94
N ALA A 40 0.20 9.28 -5.17
CA ALA A 40 1.29 9.73 -6.04
C ALA A 40 2.07 10.90 -5.45
N ALA A 41 1.39 11.84 -4.78
CA ALA A 41 2.04 12.98 -4.14
C ALA A 41 2.96 12.56 -2.99
N VAL A 42 2.55 11.58 -2.17
CA VAL A 42 3.40 11.03 -1.10
C VAL A 42 4.65 10.37 -1.68
N ILE A 43 4.49 9.50 -2.69
CA ILE A 43 5.63 8.78 -3.29
C ILE A 43 6.60 9.74 -4.01
N ASP A 44 6.10 10.79 -4.66
CA ASP A 44 6.95 11.82 -5.27
C ASP A 44 7.77 12.57 -4.22
N ASP A 45 7.17 13.00 -3.10
CA ASP A 45 7.87 13.72 -2.03
C ASP A 45 8.96 12.85 -1.37
N ILE A 46 8.63 11.58 -1.07
CA ILE A 46 9.58 10.60 -0.55
C ILE A 46 10.74 10.41 -1.54
N SER A 47 10.45 10.23 -2.83
CA SER A 47 11.48 10.02 -3.85
C SER A 47 12.42 11.23 -3.96
N ASP A 48 11.87 12.43 -3.86
CA ASP A 48 12.61 13.69 -3.88
C ASP A 48 13.49 13.85 -2.65
N GLU A 49 12.99 13.48 -1.46
CA GLU A 49 13.75 13.52 -0.21
C GLU A 49 14.93 12.54 -0.25
N ILE A 50 14.69 11.29 -0.67
CA ILE A 50 15.73 10.27 -0.83
C ILE A 50 16.80 10.73 -1.83
N ALA A 51 16.38 11.29 -2.97
CA ALA A 51 17.31 11.80 -3.98
C ALA A 51 18.21 12.92 -3.42
N ARG A 52 17.64 13.87 -2.66
CA ARG A 52 18.42 14.93 -2.00
C ARG A 52 19.36 14.35 -0.95
N GLY A 53 18.91 13.39 -0.15
CA GLY A 53 19.74 12.67 0.83
C GLY A 53 20.97 12.05 0.19
N LEU A 54 20.76 11.29 -0.89
CA LEU A 54 21.84 10.61 -1.63
C LEU A 54 22.86 11.58 -2.24
N THR A 55 22.43 12.76 -2.72
CA THR A 55 23.39 13.76 -3.24
C THR A 55 24.33 14.30 -2.17
N ASN A 56 23.92 14.26 -0.90
CA ASN A 56 24.71 14.73 0.24
C ASN A 56 25.47 13.58 0.94
N GLN A 57 25.25 12.34 0.54
CA GLN A 57 25.83 11.16 1.16
C GLN A 57 27.15 10.76 0.51
N SER A 58 28.15 10.47 1.35
CA SER A 58 29.35 9.77 0.90
C SER A 58 29.07 8.27 0.83
N CYS A 59 28.76 7.78 -0.37
CA CYS A 59 28.50 6.38 -0.64
C CYS A 59 29.73 5.51 -0.35
N ASN A 60 29.59 4.54 0.56
CA ASN A 60 30.56 3.48 0.85
C ASN A 60 30.34 2.22 -0.02
N GLY A 61 29.35 2.24 -0.94
CA GLY A 61 28.99 1.10 -1.79
C GLY A 61 28.13 0.04 -1.10
N THR A 62 27.46 0.36 0.01
CA THR A 62 26.48 -0.53 0.66
C THR A 62 25.05 -0.18 0.26
N SER A 63 24.16 -1.16 0.40
CA SER A 63 22.71 -0.95 0.46
C SER A 63 22.32 -0.52 1.88
N GLU A 64 21.16 0.13 2.00
CA GLU A 64 20.55 0.52 3.28
C GLU A 64 19.04 0.44 3.12
N ILE A 65 18.47 -0.69 3.53
CA ILE A 65 17.05 -0.98 3.34
C ILE A 65 16.30 -0.62 4.61
N VAL A 66 15.30 0.25 4.49
CA VAL A 66 14.51 0.76 5.63
C VAL A 66 13.03 0.71 5.34
N ILE A 67 12.22 0.63 6.39
CA ILE A 67 10.79 0.93 6.34
C ILE A 67 10.68 2.45 6.36
N TYR A 68 10.43 3.09 5.22
CA TYR A 68 10.43 4.55 5.15
C TYR A 68 9.13 5.16 5.66
N TYR A 69 8.00 4.58 5.26
CA TYR A 69 6.67 5.12 5.53
C TYR A 69 5.65 4.01 5.68
N VAL A 70 4.69 4.21 6.57
CA VAL A 70 3.56 3.30 6.76
C VAL A 70 2.26 4.10 6.68
N HIS A 71 1.38 3.71 5.75
CA HIS A 71 -0.01 4.15 5.72
C HIS A 71 -0.87 3.02 6.28
N TYR A 72 -1.26 3.15 7.54
CA TYR A 72 -1.91 2.08 8.29
C TYR A 72 -3.43 2.24 8.38
N ASP A 73 -3.96 3.45 8.18
CA ASP A 73 -5.40 3.72 8.25
C ASP A 73 -5.93 3.98 6.84
N ALA A 74 -6.45 2.93 6.20
CA ALA A 74 -7.03 3.04 4.86
C ALA A 74 -8.23 3.99 4.85
N GLY A 75 -8.28 4.92 3.90
CA GLY A 75 -9.37 5.85 3.73
C GLY A 75 -10.69 5.13 3.40
N GLY A 76 -11.76 5.54 4.07
CA GLY A 76 -13.13 5.10 3.79
C GLY A 76 -13.59 3.92 4.67
N ILE A 77 -14.08 2.84 4.04
CA ILE A 77 -14.42 1.60 4.76
C ILE A 77 -13.33 0.59 4.43
N ASP A 78 -12.45 0.32 5.39
CA ASP A 78 -11.17 -0.39 5.26
C ASP A 78 -11.28 -1.73 4.49
N HIS A 79 -12.39 -2.44 4.68
CA HIS A 79 -12.67 -3.73 4.04
C HIS A 79 -12.78 -3.66 2.51
N TRP A 80 -12.95 -2.46 1.93
CA TRP A 80 -13.05 -2.24 0.49
C TRP A 80 -11.82 -1.54 -0.11
N ASN A 81 -10.83 -1.18 0.72
CA ASN A 81 -9.70 -0.34 0.31
C ASN A 81 -8.36 -0.81 0.89
N LEU A 82 -8.12 -2.12 0.90
CA LEU A 82 -6.88 -2.70 1.44
C LEU A 82 -5.61 -2.30 0.69
N ASN A 83 -5.72 -1.70 -0.51
CA ASN A 83 -4.56 -1.15 -1.20
C ASN A 83 -4.16 0.24 -0.67
N ASP A 84 -5.03 0.90 0.09
CA ASP A 84 -4.71 2.10 0.86
C ASP A 84 -4.23 1.79 2.28
N GLU A 85 -3.86 0.53 2.51
CA GLU A 85 -3.07 0.13 3.65
C GLU A 85 -1.75 -0.41 3.06
N TYR A 86 -0.63 0.28 3.32
CA TYR A 86 0.63 -0.03 2.64
C TYR A 86 1.86 0.41 3.43
N VAL A 87 2.98 -0.22 3.10
CA VAL A 87 4.31 0.11 3.61
C VAL A 87 5.24 0.45 2.46
N VAL A 88 5.94 1.58 2.56
CA VAL A 88 6.98 1.97 1.61
C VAL A 88 8.33 1.53 2.16
N ILE A 89 9.01 0.68 1.43
CA ILE A 89 10.39 0.27 1.70
C ILE A 89 11.32 1.08 0.80
N ALA A 90 12.39 1.62 1.36
CA ALA A 90 13.37 2.42 0.62
C ALA A 90 14.75 1.78 0.69
N ASN A 91 15.52 1.90 -0.40
CA ASN A 91 16.96 1.71 -0.38
C ASN A 91 17.65 3.07 -0.36
N LEU A 92 18.04 3.51 0.83
CA LEU A 92 18.79 4.76 1.05
C LEU A 92 20.29 4.60 0.74
N GLY A 93 20.72 3.38 0.41
CA GLY A 93 22.09 3.08 0.06
C GLY A 93 22.39 3.33 -1.41
N CYS A 94 23.67 3.18 -1.76
CA CYS A 94 24.18 3.43 -3.10
C CYS A 94 24.45 2.15 -3.90
N LYS A 95 23.94 1.02 -3.41
CA LYS A 95 24.04 -0.29 -4.06
C LYS A 95 22.66 -0.95 -4.10
N ASP A 96 22.34 -1.55 -5.24
CA ASP A 96 21.14 -2.37 -5.41
C ASP A 96 21.16 -3.55 -4.43
N GLU A 97 19.98 -3.89 -3.88
CA GLU A 97 19.81 -5.02 -2.96
C GLU A 97 18.78 -5.99 -3.51
N GLU A 98 19.08 -7.29 -3.46
CA GLU A 98 18.15 -8.35 -3.82
C GLU A 98 17.34 -8.76 -2.58
N LEU A 99 16.03 -8.53 -2.61
CA LEU A 99 15.15 -8.78 -1.46
C LEU A 99 14.50 -10.17 -1.49
N SER A 100 14.94 -11.07 -2.37
CA SER A 100 14.44 -12.45 -2.44
C SER A 100 14.32 -13.10 -1.06
N GLY A 101 13.10 -13.43 -0.62
CA GLY A 101 12.86 -14.12 0.65
C GLY A 101 12.98 -13.27 1.92
N TRP A 102 13.23 -11.96 1.79
CA TRP A 102 13.05 -11.00 2.88
C TRP A 102 11.60 -11.00 3.36
N LYS A 103 11.36 -10.50 4.57
CA LYS A 103 10.03 -10.53 5.19
C LYS A 103 9.65 -9.17 5.77
N LEU A 104 8.42 -8.77 5.49
CA LEU A 104 7.74 -7.67 6.19
C LEU A 104 6.66 -8.29 7.10
N VAL A 105 6.69 -7.93 8.38
CA VAL A 105 5.91 -8.60 9.43
C VAL A 105 5.25 -7.58 10.34
N ASP A 106 3.99 -7.80 10.75
CA ASP A 106 3.31 -6.99 11.78
C ASP A 106 3.52 -7.56 13.20
N GLU A 107 3.01 -6.89 14.23
CA GLU A 107 3.11 -7.37 15.62
C GLU A 107 2.35 -8.69 15.86
N LYS A 108 1.40 -9.06 14.98
CA LYS A 108 0.61 -10.30 15.04
C LYS A 108 1.13 -11.41 14.13
N GLU A 109 2.33 -11.26 13.57
CA GLU A 109 3.04 -12.23 12.74
C GLU A 109 2.41 -12.50 11.36
N HIS A 110 1.50 -11.66 10.86
CA HIS A 110 1.19 -11.62 9.44
C HIS A 110 2.48 -11.34 8.69
N THR A 111 2.83 -12.23 7.75
CA THR A 111 4.12 -12.17 7.05
C THR A 111 3.93 -12.02 5.54
N TYR A 112 4.49 -10.96 4.97
CA TYR A 112 4.74 -10.82 3.54
C TYR A 112 6.13 -11.34 3.24
N ILE A 113 6.29 -12.09 2.14
CA ILE A 113 7.59 -12.57 1.68
C ILE A 113 7.87 -11.96 0.31
N PHE A 114 8.99 -11.24 0.20
CA PHE A 114 9.39 -10.62 -1.06
C PHE A 114 9.67 -11.68 -2.13
N PRO A 115 9.19 -11.47 -3.38
CA PRO A 115 9.26 -12.47 -4.42
C PRO A 115 10.70 -12.73 -4.87
N SER A 116 10.94 -13.94 -5.36
CA SER A 116 12.26 -14.32 -5.87
C SER A 116 12.66 -13.44 -7.07
N GLY A 117 13.90 -12.94 -7.04
CA GLY A 117 14.48 -12.08 -8.05
C GLY A 117 14.11 -10.61 -7.92
N PHE A 118 13.36 -10.21 -6.88
CA PHE A 118 13.06 -8.79 -6.66
C PHE A 118 14.31 -8.02 -6.24
N ILE A 119 14.60 -6.94 -6.96
CA ILE A 119 15.77 -6.07 -6.70
C ILE A 119 15.29 -4.66 -6.43
N LEU A 120 15.59 -4.15 -5.24
CA LEU A 120 15.38 -2.75 -4.90
C LEU A 120 16.64 -1.96 -5.21
N LYS A 121 16.57 -1.18 -6.30
CA LYS A 121 17.70 -0.37 -6.78
C LYS A 121 18.08 0.71 -5.76
N ALA A 122 19.34 1.12 -5.80
CA ALA A 122 19.85 2.24 -5.02
C ALA A 122 18.99 3.51 -5.22
N GLY A 123 18.60 4.15 -4.12
CA GLY A 123 17.77 5.35 -4.14
C GLY A 123 16.36 5.17 -4.70
N LYS A 124 15.84 3.94 -4.65
CA LYS A 124 14.47 3.61 -5.07
C LYS A 124 13.66 3.07 -3.91
N THR A 125 12.35 3.15 -4.10
CA THR A 125 11.34 2.64 -3.19
C THR A 125 10.53 1.54 -3.83
N VAL A 126 9.92 0.72 -3.00
CA VAL A 126 8.84 -0.20 -3.37
C VAL A 126 7.73 -0.08 -2.33
N THR A 127 6.50 -0.02 -2.81
CA THR A 127 5.30 -0.04 -1.98
C THR A 127 4.77 -1.46 -1.86
N VAL A 128 4.55 -1.93 -0.64
CA VAL A 128 3.86 -3.20 -0.37
C VAL A 128 2.45 -2.88 0.11
N HIS A 129 1.46 -3.13 -0.74
CA HIS A 129 0.05 -2.98 -0.43
C HIS A 129 -0.50 -4.23 0.27
N THR A 130 -1.33 -4.05 1.29
CA THR A 130 -1.99 -5.17 1.98
C THR A 130 -2.94 -5.94 1.05
N GLY A 131 -3.66 -5.23 0.18
CA GLY A 131 -4.65 -5.84 -0.71
C GLY A 131 -4.05 -6.57 -1.92
N SER A 132 -4.86 -6.69 -2.99
CA SER A 132 -4.53 -7.45 -4.20
C SER A 132 -4.24 -6.54 -5.39
N GLY A 133 -3.36 -7.01 -6.28
CA GLY A 133 -2.99 -6.32 -7.50
C GLY A 133 -2.06 -7.17 -8.36
N THR A 134 -1.35 -6.53 -9.28
CA THR A 134 -0.32 -7.18 -10.10
C THR A 134 1.02 -6.54 -9.78
N ASP A 135 1.95 -7.36 -9.31
CA ASP A 135 3.28 -6.88 -8.93
C ASP A 135 4.00 -6.17 -10.09
N THR A 136 4.72 -5.12 -9.74
CA THR A 136 5.59 -4.33 -10.61
C THR A 136 6.92 -4.07 -9.90
N ASP A 137 7.82 -3.33 -10.53
CA ASP A 137 9.08 -2.92 -9.91
C ASP A 137 8.88 -1.95 -8.72
N THR A 138 7.73 -1.27 -8.64
CA THR A 138 7.45 -0.21 -7.65
C THR A 138 6.31 -0.55 -6.70
N ASP A 139 5.46 -1.50 -7.07
CA ASP A 139 4.24 -1.83 -6.33
C ASP A 139 4.12 -3.35 -6.22
N LEU A 140 4.02 -3.84 -4.99
CA LEU A 140 3.86 -5.24 -4.64
C LEU A 140 2.57 -5.43 -3.86
N TYR A 141 1.94 -6.59 -3.99
CA TYR A 141 0.63 -6.86 -3.39
C TYR A 141 0.67 -8.12 -2.52
N TRP A 142 0.35 -7.95 -1.25
CA TRP A 142 0.33 -9.04 -0.27
C TRP A 142 -0.79 -10.04 -0.54
N GLY A 143 -1.91 -9.58 -1.10
CA GLY A 143 -3.06 -10.42 -1.43
C GLY A 143 -3.90 -10.77 -0.21
N GLU A 144 -3.75 -10.04 0.89
CA GLU A 144 -4.56 -10.21 2.08
C GLU A 144 -6.01 -9.79 1.83
N LYS A 145 -6.91 -10.42 2.59
CA LYS A 145 -8.37 -10.18 2.48
C LYS A 145 -8.90 -9.31 3.61
N ARG A 146 -8.01 -8.85 4.50
CA ARG A 146 -8.31 -8.06 5.69
C ARG A 146 -7.13 -7.13 5.96
N ALA A 147 -7.42 -6.05 6.68
CA ALA A 147 -6.41 -5.17 7.23
C ALA A 147 -5.41 -5.95 8.09
N VAL A 148 -4.14 -5.63 7.93
CA VAL A 148 -3.00 -6.15 8.69
C VAL A 148 -2.58 -5.13 9.74
N TRP A 149 -2.37 -3.88 9.31
CA TRP A 149 -1.85 -2.80 10.16
C TRP A 149 -2.92 -2.25 11.08
N ASN A 150 -2.63 -2.19 12.39
CA ASN A 150 -3.61 -1.74 13.38
C ASN A 150 -3.64 -0.22 13.57
N ASN A 151 -4.79 0.41 13.30
CA ASN A 151 -5.01 1.87 13.43
C ASN A 151 -4.85 2.39 14.86
N ASN A 152 -4.88 1.52 15.89
CA ASN A 152 -4.68 1.90 17.29
C ASN A 152 -3.24 1.69 17.80
N GLY A 153 -2.31 1.38 16.90
CA GLY A 153 -0.91 1.13 17.18
C GLY A 153 -0.50 -0.28 16.82
N ASP A 154 0.67 -0.37 16.21
CA ASP A 154 1.30 -1.59 15.72
C ASP A 154 2.81 -1.35 15.56
N THR A 155 3.53 -2.38 15.12
CA THR A 155 4.90 -2.27 14.64
C THR A 155 5.10 -3.09 13.37
N ALA A 156 5.62 -2.45 12.33
CA ALA A 156 6.14 -3.12 11.14
C ALA A 156 7.60 -3.52 11.37
N TYR A 157 7.96 -4.75 11.03
CA TYR A 157 9.31 -5.30 11.14
C TYR A 157 9.79 -5.79 9.78
N LEU A 158 11.01 -5.43 9.40
CA LEU A 158 11.65 -5.86 8.18
C LEU A 158 12.82 -6.78 8.51
N TYR A 159 12.77 -8.01 7.99
CA TYR A 159 13.82 -9.02 8.17
C TYR A 159 14.48 -9.37 6.85
N ASP A 160 15.79 -9.59 6.88
CA ASP A 160 16.52 -10.13 5.74
C ASP A 160 16.19 -11.62 5.50
N ALA A 161 16.67 -12.16 4.38
CA ALA A 161 16.47 -13.56 4.02
C ALA A 161 17.10 -14.56 5.02
N SER A 162 18.05 -14.12 5.86
CA SER A 162 18.66 -14.93 6.91
C SER A 162 17.89 -14.86 8.24
N GLY A 163 16.86 -14.01 8.32
CA GLY A 163 16.04 -13.79 9.50
C GLY A 163 16.61 -12.75 10.47
N ASN A 164 17.59 -11.95 10.07
CA ASN A 164 18.06 -10.84 10.90
C ASN A 164 17.10 -9.66 10.77
N LEU A 165 16.79 -9.00 11.89
CA LEU A 165 16.03 -7.75 11.88
C LEU A 165 16.88 -6.65 11.25
N VAL A 166 16.36 -6.03 10.20
CA VAL A 166 17.01 -4.94 9.46
C VAL A 166 16.47 -3.60 9.94
N ASP A 167 15.15 -3.46 10.04
CA ASP A 167 14.50 -2.23 10.49
C ASP A 167 13.13 -2.50 11.13
N SER A 168 12.62 -1.54 11.89
CA SER A 168 11.27 -1.57 12.45
C SER A 168 10.67 -0.18 12.62
N CYS A 169 9.37 -0.04 12.42
CA CYS A 169 8.65 1.21 12.61
C CYS A 169 7.36 1.00 13.41
N SER A 170 7.19 1.75 14.49
CA SER A 170 6.02 1.67 15.38
C SER A 170 5.20 2.95 15.35
N TRP A 171 3.89 2.84 15.54
CA TRP A 171 2.98 3.98 15.69
C TRP A 171 1.97 3.76 16.81
N THR A 172 1.24 4.82 17.16
CA THR A 172 0.28 4.80 18.28
C THR A 172 -1.17 5.05 17.84
N GLY A 173 -1.39 5.33 16.56
CA GLY A 173 -2.70 5.71 16.01
C GLY A 173 -3.04 7.18 16.20
N LYS A 174 -2.13 7.97 16.76
CA LYS A 174 -2.31 9.42 16.98
C LYS A 174 -1.75 10.27 15.84
N GLU A 175 -1.06 9.63 14.91
CA GLU A 175 -0.33 10.25 13.81
C GLU A 175 -1.24 10.58 12.62
N GLY A 176 -2.52 10.22 12.69
CA GLY A 176 -3.52 10.57 11.68
C GLY A 176 -3.59 9.61 10.51
N GLY A 177 -3.24 8.34 10.74
CA GLY A 177 -3.41 7.26 9.77
C GLY A 177 -2.15 6.82 9.04
N ALA A 178 -1.06 7.56 9.23
CA ALA A 178 0.23 7.23 8.66
C ALA A 178 1.40 7.74 9.52
N VAL A 179 2.60 7.21 9.28
CA VAL A 179 3.83 7.61 9.97
C VAL A 179 5.03 7.59 9.01
N SER A 180 5.86 8.64 9.04
CA SER A 180 7.21 8.61 8.46
C SER A 180 8.18 8.06 9.50
N CYS A 181 8.90 7.03 9.11
CA CYS A 181 9.80 6.28 9.98
C CYS A 181 11.25 6.74 9.84
N HIS A 182 11.59 7.23 8.64
CA HIS A 182 12.84 7.89 8.29
C HIS A 182 12.56 9.19 7.56
#